data_AF-A0A0U4W1W8-F1
#
_entry.id   AF-A0A0U4W1W8-F1
#
_cell.length_a   1.000
_cell.length_b   1.000
_cell.length_c   1.000
_cell.angle_alpha   90.00
_cell.angle_beta   90.00
_cell.angle_gamma   90.00
#
_symmetry.space_group_name_H-M   'P 1'
#
loop_
_entity.id
_entity.type
_entity.pdbx_description
1 polymer ?
#
loop_
_entity_poly.entity_id
_entity_poly.type
_entity_poly.pdbx_seq_one_letter_code
_entity_poly.pdbx_strand_id
1 'polypeptide(L)'
;MKIDSKIFTDINFITPDAISKQGNRVFEDYLKSALLELETSDLIKETEKEKIKFLSEKLDFSLDLLDRIAKIPLNSATSATVGDFLLAQAFEMEKVAESLPEGALKNLYKESALYIGIEAEKIRQGYYQA
;
A
#
# COMPACT_ATOMS: atom_id res chain seq x y z
N MET A 1 -68.73 13.98 51.08
CA MET A 1 -67.83 14.76 50.20
C MET A 1 -67.54 13.88 48.98
N LYS A 2 -68.03 14.26 47.78
CA LYS A 2 -67.79 13.52 46.54
C LYS A 2 -66.45 14.00 45.98
N ILE A 3 -65.53 13.08 45.70
CA ILE A 3 -64.28 13.41 45.03
C ILE A 3 -64.53 13.29 43.53
N ASP A 4 -64.42 14.42 42.83
CA ASP A 4 -64.59 14.55 41.39
C ASP A 4 -63.49 13.78 40.64
N SER A 5 -63.90 12.88 39.76
CA SER A 5 -63.04 12.16 38.82
C SER A 5 -62.74 13.03 37.61
N LYS A 6 -61.87 14.02 37.76
CA LYS A 6 -61.29 14.74 36.61
C LYS A 6 -59.81 15.00 36.88
N ILE A 7 -59.02 14.83 35.82
CA ILE A 7 -57.57 14.98 35.72
C ILE A 7 -56.79 13.66 35.96
N PHE A 8 -57.02 12.70 35.06
CA PHE A 8 -55.99 11.74 34.64
C PHE A 8 -55.93 11.76 33.11
N THR A 9 -55.49 12.88 32.56
CA THR A 9 -55.08 12.96 31.15
C THR A 9 -53.83 13.81 31.08
N ASP A 10 -52.86 13.30 30.31
CA ASP A 10 -51.62 13.94 29.89
C ASP A 10 -50.34 13.60 30.68
N ILE A 11 -50.20 12.33 31.07
CA ILE A 11 -48.86 11.74 31.12
C ILE A 11 -48.55 11.26 29.70
N ASN A 12 -47.79 12.06 28.95
CA ASN A 12 -47.15 11.64 27.71
C ASN A 12 -46.25 10.44 28.01
N PHE A 13 -46.80 9.24 27.89
CA PHE A 13 -46.01 8.02 27.79
C PHE A 13 -45.27 8.07 26.46
N ILE A 14 -44.01 8.53 26.48
CA ILE A 14 -43.06 8.19 25.43
C ILE A 14 -42.95 6.67 25.47
N THR A 15 -43.55 6.00 24.50
CA THR A 15 -43.50 4.55 24.38
C THR A 15 -42.03 4.12 24.20
N PRO A 16 -41.55 3.09 24.93
CA PRO A 16 -40.17 2.58 24.79
C PRO A 16 -39.83 2.16 23.35
N ASP A 17 -40.86 1.79 22.56
CA ASP A 17 -40.72 1.39 21.16
C ASP A 17 -40.22 2.51 20.24
N ALA A 18 -40.49 3.78 20.57
CA ALA A 18 -39.99 4.92 19.79
C ALA A 18 -38.49 5.17 20.03
N ILE A 19 -38.00 4.94 21.26
CA ILE A 19 -36.59 5.10 21.63
C ILE A 19 -35.75 3.93 21.09
N SER A 20 -36.29 2.70 21.11
CA SER A 20 -35.58 1.50 20.64
C SER A 20 -35.26 1.54 19.14
N LYS A 21 -36.18 2.03 18.29
CA LYS A 21 -35.97 2.13 16.83
C LYS A 21 -34.94 3.18 16.44
N GLN A 22 -34.81 4.25 17.22
CA GLN A 22 -33.87 5.33 16.96
C GLN A 22 -32.44 4.95 17.37
N GLY A 23 -32.29 4.25 18.50
CA GLY A 23 -30.99 3.66 18.92
C GLY A 23 -30.50 2.55 17.98
N ASN A 24 -31.41 1.74 17.42
CA ASN A 24 -31.05 0.68 16.47
C ASN A 24 -30.47 1.25 15.15
N ARG A 25 -31.06 2.33 14.63
CA ARG A 25 -30.52 3.01 13.43
C ARG A 25 -29.14 3.61 13.67
N VAL A 26 -28.93 4.25 14.82
CA VAL A 26 -27.63 4.82 15.17
C VAL A 26 -26.56 3.74 15.30
N PHE A 27 -26.87 2.61 15.95
CA PHE A 27 -25.98 1.46 16.00
C PHE A 27 -25.70 0.87 14.61
N GLU A 28 -26.72 0.68 13.78
CA GLU A 28 -26.56 0.19 12.40
C GLU A 28 -25.66 1.12 11.56
N ASP A 29 -25.82 2.43 11.72
CA ASP A 29 -25.01 3.42 10.99
C ASP A 29 -23.54 3.43 11.47
N TYR A 30 -23.30 3.28 12.78
CA TYR A 30 -21.94 3.10 13.31
C TYR A 30 -21.31 1.78 12.86
N LEU A 31 -22.07 0.69 12.88
CA LEU A 31 -21.59 -0.62 12.44
C LEU A 31 -21.23 -0.62 10.96
N LYS A 32 -22.07 -0.02 10.09
CA LYS A 32 -21.76 0.15 8.66
C LYS A 32 -20.49 0.96 8.44
N SER A 33 -20.33 2.06 9.17
CA SER A 33 -19.14 2.90 9.08
C SER A 33 -17.87 2.14 9.49
N ALA A 34 -17.93 1.40 10.59
CA ALA A 34 -16.80 0.57 11.04
C ALA A 34 -16.47 -0.56 10.05
N LEU A 35 -17.46 -1.19 9.43
CA LEU A 35 -17.23 -2.20 8.40
C LEU A 35 -16.59 -1.62 7.14
N LEU A 36 -17.00 -0.43 6.70
CA LEU A 36 -16.39 0.27 5.58
C LEU A 36 -14.94 0.70 5.86
N GLU A 37 -14.65 1.17 7.08
CA GLU A 37 -13.28 1.47 7.51
C GLU A 37 -12.39 0.22 7.51
N LEU A 38 -12.95 -0.92 7.91
CA LEU A 38 -12.21 -2.19 7.94
C LEU A 38 -11.93 -2.71 6.52
N GLU A 39 -12.93 -2.67 5.64
CA GLU A 39 -12.80 -3.05 4.22
C GLU A 39 -11.78 -2.17 3.49
N THR A 40 -11.82 -0.85 3.72
CA THR A 40 -10.82 0.07 3.15
C THR A 40 -9.43 -0.15 3.71
N SER A 41 -9.29 -0.44 5.00
CA SER A 41 -7.99 -0.80 5.61
C SER A 41 -7.41 -2.06 4.98
N ASP A 42 -8.23 -3.08 4.73
CA ASP A 42 -7.76 -4.33 4.14
C ASP A 42 -7.39 -4.17 2.66
N LEU A 43 -8.12 -3.36 1.90
CA LEU A 43 -7.75 -2.98 0.53
C LEU A 43 -6.40 -2.24 0.46
N ILE A 44 -6.14 -1.33 1.41
CA ILE A 44 -4.85 -0.63 1.51
C ILE A 44 -3.72 -1.63 1.77
N LYS A 45 -3.90 -2.55 2.72
CA LYS A 45 -2.89 -3.58 3.04
C LYS A 45 -2.62 -4.51 1.86
N GLU A 46 -3.65 -4.93 1.13
CA GLU A 46 -3.45 -5.80 -0.03
C GLU A 46 -2.71 -5.06 -1.13
N THR A 47 -3.05 -3.79 -1.38
CA THR A 47 -2.34 -2.93 -2.34
C THR A 47 -0.87 -2.73 -1.95
N GLU A 48 -0.57 -2.52 -0.66
CA GLU A 48 0.81 -2.43 -0.16
C GLU A 48 1.58 -3.73 -0.34
N LYS A 49 0.94 -4.87 -0.07
CA LYS A 49 1.53 -6.19 -0.23
C LYS A 49 1.87 -6.50 -1.68
N GLU A 50 1.00 -6.11 -2.63
CA GLU A 50 1.26 -6.22 -4.06
C GLU A 50 2.47 -5.36 -4.48
N LYS A 51 2.58 -4.13 -3.98
CA LYS A 51 3.75 -3.26 -4.24
C LYS A 51 5.03 -3.88 -3.69
N ILE A 52 5.01 -4.43 -2.48
CA ILE A 52 6.17 -5.08 -1.87
C ILE A 52 6.58 -6.30 -2.69
N LYS A 53 5.61 -7.12 -3.12
CA LYS A 53 5.87 -8.28 -3.97
C LYS A 53 6.52 -7.87 -5.29
N PHE A 54 5.96 -6.87 -5.97
CA PHE A 54 6.52 -6.31 -7.19
C PHE A 54 7.96 -5.84 -7.01
N LEU A 55 8.23 -5.07 -5.95
CA LEU A 55 9.57 -4.57 -5.64
C LEU A 55 10.56 -5.71 -5.35
N SER A 56 10.12 -6.76 -4.64
CA SER A 56 10.93 -7.94 -4.36
C SER A 56 11.32 -8.68 -5.64
N GLU A 57 10.35 -8.96 -6.52
CA GLU A 57 10.59 -9.68 -7.78
C GLU A 57 11.54 -8.91 -8.70
N LYS A 58 11.40 -7.59 -8.75
CA LYS A 58 12.27 -6.69 -9.53
C LYS A 58 13.69 -6.65 -8.98
N LEU A 59 13.83 -6.59 -7.65
CA LEU A 59 15.11 -6.62 -6.98
C LEU A 59 15.84 -7.94 -7.24
N ASP A 60 15.17 -9.07 -7.00
CA ASP A 60 15.73 -10.41 -7.18
C ASP A 60 16.20 -10.64 -8.62
N PHE A 61 15.36 -10.26 -9.61
CA PHE A 61 15.74 -10.34 -11.01
C PHE A 61 16.97 -9.49 -11.34
N SER A 62 17.01 -8.25 -10.84
CA SER A 62 18.10 -7.31 -11.13
C SER A 62 19.41 -7.80 -10.52
N LEU A 63 19.38 -8.36 -9.30
CA LEU A 63 20.55 -8.92 -8.64
C LEU A 63 21.08 -10.18 -9.35
N ASP A 64 20.20 -11.09 -9.78
CA ASP A 64 20.59 -12.26 -10.57
C ASP A 64 21.24 -11.85 -11.90
N LEU A 65 20.68 -10.83 -12.57
CA LEU A 65 21.25 -10.31 -13.80
C LEU A 65 22.64 -9.70 -13.57
N LEU A 66 22.82 -8.89 -12.51
CA LEU A 66 24.11 -8.31 -12.14
C LEU A 66 25.17 -9.39 -11.85
N ASP A 67 24.81 -10.45 -11.12
CA ASP A 67 25.71 -11.58 -10.82
C ASP A 67 26.14 -12.32 -12.11
N ARG A 68 25.24 -12.48 -13.08
CA ARG A 68 25.57 -13.06 -14.39
C ARG A 68 26.54 -12.18 -15.18
N ILE A 69 26.32 -10.88 -15.19
CA ILE A 69 27.19 -9.91 -15.88
C ILE A 69 28.59 -9.90 -15.28
N ALA A 70 28.71 -10.00 -13.95
CA ALA A 70 30.00 -10.09 -13.27
C ALA A 70 30.83 -11.32 -13.72
N LYS A 71 30.17 -12.37 -14.21
CA LYS A 71 30.80 -13.63 -14.65
C LYS A 71 31.06 -13.68 -16.15
N ILE A 72 30.33 -12.91 -16.95
CA ILE A 72 30.36 -12.97 -18.41
C ILE A 72 30.60 -11.54 -18.93
N PRO A 73 31.80 -11.24 -19.43
CA PRO A 73 32.09 -9.92 -19.97
C PRO A 73 31.13 -9.55 -21.09
N LEU A 74 30.66 -8.31 -21.08
CA LEU A 74 29.73 -7.80 -22.09
C LEU A 74 30.50 -7.11 -23.22
N ASN A 75 29.99 -7.23 -24.44
CA ASN A 75 30.42 -6.35 -25.52
C ASN A 75 29.75 -4.97 -25.39
N SER A 76 30.29 -3.97 -26.08
CA SER A 76 29.82 -2.57 -25.96
C SER A 76 28.32 -2.37 -26.23
N ALA A 77 27.77 -3.01 -27.26
CA ALA A 77 26.35 -2.88 -27.59
C ALA A 77 25.44 -3.53 -26.53
N THR A 78 25.85 -4.68 -25.99
CA THR A 78 25.12 -5.36 -24.91
C THR A 78 25.22 -4.60 -23.59
N SER A 79 26.39 -4.04 -23.27
CA SER A 79 26.58 -3.16 -22.10
C SER A 79 25.61 -1.99 -22.10
N ALA A 80 25.51 -1.24 -23.20
CA ALA A 80 24.60 -0.10 -23.28
C ALA A 80 23.14 -0.53 -23.07
N THR A 81 22.70 -1.57 -23.79
CA THR A 81 21.33 -2.07 -23.73
C THR A 81 20.94 -2.56 -22.32
N VAL A 82 21.81 -3.33 -21.69
CA VAL A 82 21.57 -3.90 -20.36
C VAL A 82 21.63 -2.82 -19.29
N GLY A 83 22.54 -1.86 -19.42
CA GLY A 83 22.62 -0.69 -18.56
C GLY A 83 21.33 0.14 -18.61
N ASP A 84 20.85 0.49 -19.82
CA ASP A 84 19.60 1.24 -19.97
C ASP A 84 18.38 0.48 -19.42
N PHE A 85 18.35 -0.85 -19.59
CA PHE A 85 17.31 -1.70 -19.00
C PHE A 85 17.34 -1.64 -17.45
N LEU A 86 18.51 -1.83 -16.83
CA LEU A 86 18.63 -1.80 -15.36
C LEU A 86 18.35 -0.40 -14.79
N LEU A 87 18.69 0.67 -15.52
CA LEU A 87 18.30 2.04 -15.16
C LEU A 87 16.79 2.21 -15.14
N ALA A 88 16.08 1.68 -16.14
CA ALA A 88 14.63 1.70 -16.16
C ALA A 88 14.02 0.91 -15.00
N GLN A 89 14.59 -0.25 -14.64
CA GLN A 89 14.17 -1.02 -13.47
C GLN A 89 14.36 -0.23 -12.17
N ALA A 90 15.53 0.40 -11.98
CA ALA A 90 15.83 1.22 -10.82
C ALA A 90 14.82 2.38 -10.67
N PHE A 91 14.52 3.08 -11.76
CA PHE A 91 13.55 4.18 -11.75
C PHE A 91 12.13 3.71 -11.41
N GLU A 92 11.71 2.58 -11.97
CA GLU A 92 10.40 1.99 -11.67
C GLU A 92 10.29 1.56 -10.21
N MET A 93 11.34 0.92 -9.68
CA MET A 93 11.42 0.53 -8.27
C MET A 93 11.37 1.75 -7.35
N GLU A 94 12.15 2.80 -7.63
CA GLU A 94 12.15 4.04 -6.85
C GLU A 94 10.74 4.66 -6.79
N LYS A 95 10.06 4.75 -7.94
CA LYS A 95 8.70 5.31 -8.02
C LYS A 95 7.70 4.52 -7.20
N VAL A 96 7.76 3.19 -7.24
CA VAL A 96 6.83 2.35 -6.45
C VAL A 96 7.18 2.42 -4.97
N ALA A 97 8.47 2.40 -4.61
CA ALA A 97 8.95 2.52 -3.24
C ALA A 97 8.57 3.88 -2.60
N GLU A 98 8.55 4.97 -3.37
CA GLU A 98 8.13 6.28 -2.88
C GLU A 98 6.67 6.30 -2.39
N SER A 99 5.83 5.42 -2.97
CA SER A 99 4.42 5.27 -2.61
C SER A 99 4.15 4.33 -1.43
N LEU A 100 5.20 3.73 -0.84
CA LEU A 100 5.09 2.95 0.38
C LEU A 100 5.01 3.89 1.60
N PRO A 101 4.40 3.44 2.71
CA PRO A 101 4.46 4.17 3.97
C PRO A 101 5.90 4.33 4.45
N GLU A 102 6.16 5.41 5.19
CA GLU A 102 7.47 5.68 5.77
C GLU A 102 7.92 4.53 6.70
N GLY A 103 9.15 4.06 6.50
CA GLY A 103 9.69 2.95 7.28
C GLY A 103 10.86 2.24 6.62
N ALA A 104 11.30 1.15 7.28
CA ALA A 104 12.48 0.39 6.87
C ALA A 104 12.34 -0.20 5.46
N LEU A 105 11.15 -0.68 5.07
CA LEU A 105 10.93 -1.26 3.74
C LEU A 105 11.01 -0.21 2.63
N LYS A 106 10.41 0.98 2.82
CA LYS A 106 10.55 2.10 1.88
C LYS A 106 12.04 2.43 1.66
N ASN A 107 12.79 2.58 2.74
CA ASN A 107 14.22 2.89 2.67
C ASN A 107 15.02 1.77 1.98
N LEU A 108 14.78 0.50 2.35
CA LEU A 108 15.42 -0.65 1.73
C LEU A 108 15.25 -0.65 0.20
N TYR A 109 14.02 -0.48 -0.29
CA TYR A 109 13.77 -0.51 -1.73
C TYR A 109 14.30 0.73 -2.46
N LYS A 110 14.28 1.91 -1.81
CA LYS A 110 14.93 3.11 -2.37
C LYS A 110 16.44 2.97 -2.47
N GLU A 111 17.09 2.46 -1.43
CA GLU A 111 18.53 2.20 -1.43
C GLU A 111 18.90 1.11 -2.45
N SER A 112 18.08 0.08 -2.56
CA SER A 112 18.26 -0.98 -3.57
C SER A 112 18.11 -0.45 -5.00
N ALA A 113 17.11 0.40 -5.25
CA ALA A 113 16.93 1.06 -6.53
C ALA A 113 18.13 1.96 -6.87
N LEU A 114 18.63 2.73 -5.90
CA LEU A 114 19.84 3.54 -6.06
C LEU A 114 21.06 2.68 -6.41
N TYR A 115 21.26 1.57 -5.67
CA TYR A 115 22.35 0.63 -5.95
C TYR A 115 22.28 0.06 -7.37
N ILE A 116 21.10 -0.43 -7.79
CA ILE A 116 20.88 -0.93 -9.15
C ILE A 116 21.18 0.16 -10.17
N GLY A 117 20.72 1.40 -9.94
CA GLY A 117 20.97 2.53 -10.83
C GLY A 117 22.46 2.85 -11.00
N ILE A 118 23.23 2.80 -9.91
CA ILE A 118 24.69 3.00 -9.95
C ILE A 118 25.36 1.89 -10.76
N GLU A 119 25.02 0.62 -10.51
CA GLU A 119 25.60 -0.49 -11.26
C GLU A 119 25.21 -0.46 -12.74
N ALA A 120 23.97 -0.06 -13.04
CA ALA A 120 23.48 0.11 -14.39
C ALA A 120 24.29 1.17 -15.16
N GLU A 121 24.60 2.32 -14.53
CA GLU A 121 25.47 3.33 -15.14
C GLU A 121 26.89 2.80 -15.41
N LYS A 122 27.48 2.07 -14.46
CA LYS A 122 28.80 1.46 -14.65
C LYS A 122 28.80 0.49 -15.83
N ILE A 123 27.75 -0.34 -15.94
CA ILE A 123 27.55 -1.26 -17.06
C ILE A 123 27.44 -0.48 -18.36
N ARG A 124 26.60 0.54 -18.41
CA ARG A 124 26.39 1.39 -19.59
C ARG A 124 27.69 2.07 -20.05
N GLN A 125 28.51 2.53 -19.11
CA GLN A 125 29.82 3.14 -19.35
C GLN A 125 30.91 2.13 -19.72
N GLY A 126 30.62 0.83 -19.66
CA GLY A 126 31.52 -0.21 -20.12
C GLY A 126 32.54 -0.70 -19.09
N TYR A 127 32.31 -0.47 -17.79
CA TYR A 127 33.23 -0.93 -16.73
C TYR A 127 33.38 -2.46 -16.66
N TYR A 128 32.45 -3.19 -17.28
CA TYR A 128 32.40 -4.66 -17.31
C TYR A 128 32.68 -5.23 -18.72
N GLN A 129 33.30 -4.45 -19.60
CA GLN A 129 33.73 -4.89 -20.94
C GLN A 129 35.06 -5.65 -20.86
N ALA A 130 35.25 -6.64 -21.74
CA ALA A 130 36.52 -7.34 -21.95
C ALA A 130 37.41 -6.60 -22.96
#